data_AF-A0A923YIQ6-F1
#
_entry.id   AF-A0A923YIQ6-F1
#
_cell.length_a   1.000
_cell.length_b   1.000
_cell.length_c   1.000
_cell.angle_alpha   90.00
_cell.angle_beta   90.00
_cell.angle_gamma   90.00
#
_symmetry.space_group_name_H-M   'P 1'
#
loop_
_entity.id
_entity.type
_entity.pdbx_description
1 polymer ?
#
loop_
_entity_poly.entity_id
_entity_poly.type
_entity_poly.pdbx_seq_one_letter_code
_entity_poly.pdbx_strand_id
1 'polypeptide(L)'
;MTDRAFALRAEGRDIISLSVGEPDFPTPPHVITAAKAALDAGDTRYTPVAGTAALREAAALHFARDLGIKTTPSRVIASAGGKQSIFLALLATLDPGDEVLIPAPW
;
A
#
# COMPACT_ATOMS: atom_id res chain seq x y z
N MET A 1 -12.92 4.53 16.32
CA MET A 1 -13.82 3.47 16.84
C MET A 1 -13.02 2.23 17.25
N THR A 2 -12.06 1.77 16.43
CA THR A 2 -11.18 0.64 16.74
C THR A 2 -10.45 0.77 18.08
N ASP A 3 -9.89 1.94 18.40
CA ASP A 3 -9.19 2.17 19.68
C ASP A 3 -10.10 2.00 20.91
N ARG A 4 -11.38 2.39 20.78
CA ARG A 4 -12.36 2.21 21.87
C ARG A 4 -12.69 0.74 22.07
N ALA A 5 -12.80 -0.04 20.99
CA ALA A 5 -13.02 -1.48 21.10
C ALA A 5 -11.85 -2.18 21.81
N PHE A 6 -10.61 -1.79 21.52
CA PHE A 6 -9.44 -2.31 22.22
C PHE A 6 -9.42 -1.94 23.70
N ALA A 7 -9.71 -0.68 24.05
CA ALA A 7 -9.79 -0.26 25.45
C ALA A 7 -10.84 -1.06 26.25
N LEU A 8 -12.03 -1.26 25.69
CA LEU A 8 -13.10 -2.02 26.35
C LEU A 8 -12.76 -3.51 26.51
N ARG A 9 -12.06 -4.11 25.53
CA ARG A 9 -11.53 -5.48 25.68
C ARG A 9 -10.49 -5.56 26.80
N ALA A 10 -9.62 -4.55 26.91
CA ALA A 10 -8.63 -4.48 27.99
C ALA A 10 -9.26 -4.31 29.38
N GLU A 11 -10.46 -3.71 29.45
CA GLU A 11 -11.31 -3.65 30.65
C GLU A 11 -12.03 -4.99 30.96
N GLY A 12 -11.77 -6.05 30.19
CA GLY A 12 -12.36 -7.39 30.40
C GLY A 12 -13.75 -7.59 29.80
N ARG A 13 -14.22 -6.65 28.97
CA ARG A 13 -15.53 -6.76 28.31
C ARG A 13 -15.44 -7.57 27.03
N ASP A 14 -16.44 -8.41 26.79
CA ASP A 14 -16.60 -9.10 25.52
C ASP A 14 -17.09 -8.12 24.44
N ILE A 15 -16.26 -7.88 23.42
CA ILE A 15 -16.48 -6.90 22.37
C ILE A 15 -16.17 -7.53 21.03
N ILE A 16 -17.14 -7.46 20.11
CA ILE A 16 -16.95 -7.78 18.70
C ILE A 16 -16.69 -6.47 17.96
N SER A 17 -15.49 -6.32 17.38
CA SER A 17 -15.12 -5.15 16.59
C SER A 17 -15.33 -5.44 15.11
N LEU A 18 -16.17 -4.62 14.46
CA LEU A 18 -16.42 -4.66 13.01
C LEU A 18 -15.82 -3.42 12.30
N SER A 19 -14.83 -2.77 12.91
CA SER A 19 -14.28 -1.48 12.45
C SER A 19 -12.83 -1.56 11.94
N VAL A 20 -12.25 -2.75 11.86
CA VAL A 20 -10.87 -2.96 11.41
C VAL A 20 -10.85 -2.98 9.89
N GLY A 21 -9.99 -2.15 9.28
CA GLY A 21 -9.87 -2.03 7.81
C GLY A 21 -8.76 -2.87 7.20
N GLU A 22 -8.05 -3.66 8.00
CA GLU A 22 -7.02 -4.61 7.55
C GLU A 22 -7.52 -6.05 7.67
N PRO A 23 -7.04 -6.97 6.80
CA PRO A 23 -7.34 -8.39 6.92
C PRO A 23 -6.80 -8.99 8.23
N ASP A 24 -7.46 -10.03 8.73
CA ASP A 24 -7.06 -10.80 9.91
C ASP A 24 -6.07 -11.94 9.60
N PHE A 25 -5.72 -12.14 8.33
CA PHE A 25 -4.74 -13.14 7.91
C PHE A 25 -3.31 -12.58 7.94
N PRO A 26 -2.31 -13.41 8.32
CA PRO A 26 -0.91 -13.00 8.27
C PRO A 26 -0.43 -12.84 6.82
N THR A 27 0.65 -12.08 6.64
CA THR A 27 1.36 -12.02 5.36
C THR A 27 1.77 -13.43 4.91
N PRO A 28 1.58 -13.81 3.62
CA PRO A 28 1.91 -15.15 3.14
C PRO A 28 3.38 -15.55 3.41
N PRO A 29 3.66 -16.81 3.79
CA PRO A 29 5.02 -17.23 4.20
C PRO A 29 6.12 -16.98 3.16
N HIS A 30 5.81 -17.14 1.87
CA HIS A 30 6.79 -16.92 0.81
C HIS A 30 7.24 -15.45 0.70
N VAL A 31 6.37 -14.49 1.05
CA VAL A 31 6.71 -13.06 1.09
C VAL A 31 7.64 -12.78 2.26
N ILE A 32 7.34 -13.35 3.43
CA ILE A 32 8.19 -13.23 4.62
C ILE A 32 9.57 -13.82 4.35
N THR A 33 9.64 -14.98 3.70
CA THR A 33 10.92 -15.62 3.33
C THR A 33 11.72 -14.76 2.36
N ALA A 34 11.08 -14.17 1.34
CA ALA A 34 11.76 -13.28 0.39
C ALA A 34 12.32 -12.02 1.08
N ALA A 35 11.57 -11.43 2.02
CA ALA A 35 12.03 -10.28 2.80
C ALA A 35 13.25 -10.63 3.67
N LYS A 36 13.26 -11.79 4.32
CA LYS A 36 14.42 -12.27 5.08
C LYS A 36 15.64 -12.49 4.19
N ALA A 37 15.45 -13.12 3.04
CA ALA A 37 16.54 -13.35 2.09
C ALA A 37 17.15 -12.02 1.58
N ALA A 38 16.33 -10.99 1.33
CA ALA A 38 16.82 -9.67 0.97
C ALA A 38 17.64 -9.01 2.10
N LEU A 39 17.20 -9.17 3.35
CA LEU A 39 17.98 -8.71 4.52
C LEU A 39 19.32 -9.44 4.63
N ASP A 40 19.33 -10.77 4.48
CA ASP A 40 20.54 -11.58 4.54
C ASP A 40 21.51 -11.26 3.38
N ALA A 41 20.98 -10.89 2.22
CA ALA A 41 21.76 -10.45 1.05
C ALA A 41 22.29 -9.00 1.17
N GLY A 42 21.86 -8.25 2.19
CA GLY A 42 22.30 -6.88 2.44
C GLY A 42 21.56 -5.81 1.64
N ASP A 43 20.35 -6.10 1.12
CA ASP A 43 19.49 -5.15 0.40
C ASP A 43 18.88 -4.09 1.35
N THR A 44 19.75 -3.27 1.93
CA THR A 44 19.47 -2.34 3.05
C THR A 44 19.84 -0.89 2.74
N ARG A 45 20.27 -0.63 1.50
CA ARG A 45 20.65 0.70 1.01
C ARG A 45 19.48 1.38 0.31
N TYR A 46 19.65 2.66 0.00
CA TYR A 46 18.67 3.41 -0.78
C TYR A 46 18.33 2.72 -2.10
N THR A 47 17.03 2.64 -2.39
CA THR A 47 16.52 2.30 -3.71
C THR A 47 16.44 3.56 -4.58
N PRO A 48 16.33 3.42 -5.91
CA PRO A 48 15.91 4.54 -6.75
C PRO A 48 14.58 5.12 -6.27
N VAL A 49 14.39 6.43 -6.44
CA VAL A 49 13.18 7.14 -6.00
C VAL A 49 11.91 6.53 -6.59
N ALA A 50 11.96 6.05 -7.84
CA ALA A 50 10.83 5.42 -8.51
C ALA A 50 10.52 3.98 -8.02
N GLY A 51 11.36 3.41 -7.17
CA GLY A 51 11.37 1.99 -6.81
C GLY A 51 12.42 1.19 -7.59
N THR A 52 12.69 -0.03 -7.13
CA THR A 52 13.64 -0.94 -7.78
C THR A 52 13.13 -1.38 -9.16
N ALA A 53 14.05 -1.68 -10.08
CA ALA A 53 13.68 -2.13 -11.43
C ALA A 53 12.79 -3.38 -11.38
N ALA A 54 13.18 -4.38 -10.59
CA ALA A 54 12.43 -5.62 -10.41
C ALA A 54 10.99 -5.39 -9.93
N LEU A 55 10.78 -4.48 -8.97
CA LEU A 55 9.43 -4.17 -8.48
C LEU A 55 8.57 -3.51 -9.56
N ARG A 56 9.15 -2.58 -10.33
CA ARG A 56 8.44 -1.86 -11.39
C ARG A 56 8.08 -2.77 -12.56
N GLU A 57 8.95 -3.70 -12.91
CA GLU A 57 8.69 -4.75 -13.91
C GLU A 57 7.58 -5.70 -13.46
N ALA A 58 7.65 -6.19 -12.21
CA ALA A 58 6.63 -7.05 -11.64
C ALA A 58 5.25 -6.36 -11.58
N ALA A 59 5.21 -5.08 -11.21
CA ALA A 59 3.99 -4.28 -11.20
C ALA A 59 3.41 -4.05 -12.61
N ALA A 60 4.23 -3.73 -13.61
CA ALA A 60 3.78 -3.59 -14.98
C ALA A 60 3.20 -4.90 -15.54
N LEU A 61 3.83 -6.04 -15.23
CA LEU A 61 3.31 -7.37 -15.55
C LEU A 61 1.96 -7.63 -14.86
N HIS A 62 1.85 -7.35 -13.56
CA HIS A 62 0.61 -7.50 -12.81
C HIS A 62 -0.53 -6.68 -13.42
N PHE A 63 -0.30 -5.40 -13.75
CA PHE A 63 -1.29 -4.54 -14.38
C PHE A 63 -1.79 -5.11 -15.71
N ALA A 64 -0.91 -5.63 -16.56
CA ALA A 64 -1.30 -6.23 -17.83
C ALA A 64 -2.04 -7.57 -17.64
N ARG A 65 -1.54 -8.45 -16.77
CA ARG A 65 -2.03 -9.81 -16.57
C ARG A 65 -3.38 -9.84 -15.84
N ASP A 66 -3.51 -9.05 -14.77
CA ASP A 66 -4.62 -9.19 -13.82
C ASP A 66 -5.68 -8.09 -14.01
N LEU A 67 -5.28 -6.90 -14.49
CA LEU A 67 -6.18 -5.76 -14.66
C LEU A 67 -6.41 -5.38 -16.13
N GLY A 68 -5.71 -6.01 -17.08
CA GLY A 68 -5.79 -5.67 -18.50
C GLY A 68 -5.19 -4.31 -18.87
N ILE A 69 -4.43 -3.67 -17.96
CA ILE A 69 -3.85 -2.34 -18.14
C ILE A 69 -2.44 -2.49 -18.73
N LYS A 70 -2.30 -2.19 -20.03
CA LYS A 70 -0.99 -2.19 -20.70
C LYS A 70 -0.18 -0.97 -20.27
N THR A 71 0.96 -1.20 -19.60
CA THR A 71 1.90 -0.14 -19.21
C THR A 71 3.34 -0.63 -19.31
N THR A 72 4.29 0.31 -19.25
CA THR A 72 5.72 0.03 -19.21
C THR A 72 6.25 0.24 -17.79
N PRO A 73 7.36 -0.43 -17.39
CA PRO A 73 7.98 -0.20 -16.08
C PRO A 73 8.32 1.28 -15.83
N SER A 74 8.68 2.02 -16.90
CA SER A 74 8.97 3.45 -16.85
C SER A 74 7.79 4.32 -16.40
N ARG A 75 6.56 3.83 -16.52
CA ARG A 75 5.31 4.50 -16.10
C ARG A 75 4.81 4.03 -14.73
N VAL A 76 5.60 3.23 -14.01
CA VAL A 76 5.30 2.76 -12.65
C VAL A 76 6.18 3.47 -11.64
N ILE A 77 5.60 3.87 -10.51
CA ILE A 77 6.30 4.37 -9.32
C ILE A 77 5.88 3.54 -8.10
N ALA A 78 6.84 3.13 -7.27
CA ALA A 78 6.58 2.53 -5.97
C ALA A 78 6.48 3.61 -4.89
N SER A 79 5.60 3.41 -3.91
CA SER A 79 5.36 4.33 -2.79
C SER A 79 5.17 3.56 -1.48
N ALA A 80 5.21 4.27 -0.36
CA ALA A 80 4.87 3.78 0.97
C ALA A 80 3.35 3.61 1.13
N GLY A 81 2.82 2.64 0.38
CA GLY A 81 1.40 2.30 0.36
C GLY A 81 0.54 3.25 -0.48
N GLY A 82 -0.69 2.82 -0.77
CA GLY A 82 -1.61 3.53 -1.66
C GLY A 82 -1.94 4.97 -1.24
N LYS A 83 -1.92 5.25 0.07
CA LYS A 83 -2.13 6.61 0.61
C LYS A 83 -1.09 7.60 0.10
N GLN A 84 0.19 7.22 0.07
CA GLN A 84 1.23 8.09 -0.46
C GLN A 84 1.07 8.28 -1.98
N SER A 85 0.70 7.23 -2.73
CA SER A 85 0.43 7.36 -4.17
C SER A 85 -0.65 8.40 -4.47
N ILE A 86 -1.77 8.36 -3.74
CA ILE A 86 -2.87 9.31 -3.92
C ILE A 86 -2.41 10.71 -3.53
N PHE A 87 -1.74 10.86 -2.37
CA PHE A 87 -1.23 12.15 -1.92
C PHE A 87 -0.27 12.79 -2.94
N LEU A 88 0.69 12.02 -3.45
CA LEU A 88 1.65 12.53 -4.43
C LEU A 88 0.99 12.88 -5.77
N ALA A 89 -0.01 12.11 -6.20
CA ALA A 89 -0.77 12.43 -7.41
C ALA A 89 -1.47 13.79 -7.25
N LEU A 90 -2.21 14.00 -6.16
CA LEU A 90 -2.90 15.27 -5.90
C LEU A 90 -1.92 16.44 -5.75
N LEU A 91 -0.83 16.24 -4.98
CA LEU A 91 0.20 17.25 -4.76
C LEU A 91 0.90 17.67 -6.06
N ALA A 92 1.07 16.74 -7.00
CA ALA A 92 1.75 17.00 -8.26
C ALA A 92 0.85 17.64 -9.33
N THR A 93 -0.47 17.66 -9.14
CA THR A 93 -1.41 18.05 -10.20
C THR A 93 -2.36 19.18 -9.84
N LEU A 94 -2.56 19.50 -8.55
CA LEU A 94 -3.56 20.49 -8.13
C LEU A 94 -2.91 21.82 -7.72
N ASP A 95 -3.52 22.91 -8.19
CA ASP A 95 -3.24 24.28 -7.80
C ASP A 95 -4.40 24.89 -6.98
N PRO A 96 -4.18 26.04 -6.30
CA PRO A 96 -5.25 26.74 -5.60
C PRO A 96 -6.40 27.12 -6.53
N GLY A 97 -7.59 26.60 -6.23
CA GLY A 97 -8.80 26.82 -7.03
C GLY A 97 -9.22 25.62 -7.87
N ASP A 98 -8.38 24.59 -8.01
CA ASP A 98 -8.76 23.35 -8.67
C ASP A 98 -9.78 22.55 -7.84
N GLU A 99 -10.71 21.91 -8.54
CA GLU A 99 -11.77 21.09 -7.94
C GLU A 99 -11.53 19.59 -8.17
N VAL A 100 -11.78 18.79 -7.14
CA VAL A 100 -11.70 17.32 -7.20
C VAL A 100 -13.05 16.72 -6.83
N LEU A 101 -13.62 15.90 -7.73
CA LEU A 101 -14.86 15.20 -7.47
C LEU A 101 -14.59 13.95 -6.61
N ILE A 102 -15.24 13.87 -5.45
CA ILE A 102 -15.16 12.72 -4.53
C ILE A 102 -16.55 12.12 -4.36
N PRO A 103 -16.83 10.95 -4.96
CA PRO A 103 -18.09 10.25 -4.74
C PRO A 103 -18.25 9.84 -3.27
N ALA A 104 -19.43 10.07 -2.69
CA ALA A 104 -19.77 9.68 -1.33
C ALA A 104 -20.29 8.23 -1.27
N PRO A 105 -20.14 7.51 -0.14
CA PRO A 105 -19.67 7.96 1.19
C PRO A 105 -18.13 7.92 1.38
N TRP A 106 -17.62 8.74 2.30
CA TRP A 106 -16.22 8.78 2.73
C TRP A 106 -16.10 8.73 4.26
#